data_AF-A0A6C1T8H5-F1
#
_entry.id   AF-A0A6C1T8H5-F1
#
_cell.length_a   1.000
_cell.length_b   1.000
_cell.length_c   1.000
_cell.angle_alpha   90.00
_cell.angle_beta   90.00
_cell.angle_gamma   90.00
#
_symmetry.space_group_name_H-M   'P 1'
#
loop_
_entity.id
_entity.type
_entity.pdbx_description
1 polymer ?
#
loop_
_entity_poly.entity_id
_entity_poly.type
_entity_poly.pdbx_seq_one_letter_code
_entity_poly.pdbx_strand_id
1 'polypeptide(L)'
;MTDRLHHSQRAAAARAGFSERTARRIDADPRLPSQRKATRGRTVPDPLEAVWETALVPILERDPAVQAVTLLRHLQLSDPEAFPDDRVRR
;
A
#
# COMPACT_ATOMS: atom_id res chain seq x y z
N MET A 1 9.19 -26.04 7.50
CA MET A 1 8.97 -26.63 6.16
C MET A 1 9.63 -28.01 6.09
N THR A 2 9.02 -29.01 6.73
CA THR A 2 9.50 -30.42 6.76
C THR A 2 8.90 -31.25 5.64
N ASP A 3 7.74 -30.86 5.10
CA ASP A 3 7.02 -31.61 4.05
C ASP A 3 7.85 -31.87 2.78
N ARG A 4 8.68 -30.90 2.36
CA ARG A 4 9.57 -31.05 1.19
C ARG A 4 10.63 -32.14 1.34
N LEU A 5 10.92 -32.57 2.57
CA LEU A 5 11.94 -33.59 2.86
C LEU A 5 11.36 -35.01 2.81
N HIS A 6 10.04 -35.14 2.98
CA HIS A 6 9.38 -36.45 3.14
C HIS A 6 8.32 -36.74 2.07
N HIS A 7 8.00 -35.78 1.21
CA HIS A 7 6.95 -35.90 0.21
C HIS A 7 7.39 -35.38 -1.16
N SER A 8 6.79 -35.91 -2.21
CA SER A 8 6.98 -35.36 -3.56
C SER A 8 6.53 -33.90 -3.61
N GLN A 9 7.16 -33.11 -4.47
CA GLN A 9 6.85 -31.68 -4.61
C GLN A 9 5.36 -31.42 -4.86
N ARG A 10 4.70 -32.30 -5.64
CA ARG A 10 3.25 -32.26 -5.89
C ARG A 10 2.43 -32.44 -4.61
N ALA A 11 2.77 -33.45 -3.80
CA ALA A 11 2.06 -33.74 -2.55
C ALA A 11 2.28 -32.64 -1.51
N ALA A 12 3.52 -32.15 -1.37
CA ALA A 12 3.85 -31.02 -0.50
C ALA A 12 3.12 -29.73 -0.93
N ALA A 13 3.06 -29.44 -2.24
CA ALA A 13 2.35 -28.27 -2.78
C ALA A 13 0.84 -28.33 -2.50
N ALA A 14 0.22 -29.48 -2.76
CA ALA A 14 -1.20 -29.70 -2.49
C ALA A 14 -1.51 -29.53 -1.00
N ARG A 15 -0.69 -30.11 -0.12
CA ARG A 15 -0.81 -29.97 1.34
C ARG A 15 -0.65 -28.51 1.81
N ALA A 16 0.20 -27.73 1.13
CA ALA A 16 0.43 -26.32 1.41
C ALA A 16 -0.58 -25.37 0.72
N GLY A 17 -1.56 -25.89 -0.02
CA GLY A 17 -2.65 -25.12 -0.60
C GLY A 17 -2.31 -24.35 -1.89
N PHE A 18 -1.28 -24.76 -2.64
CA PHE A 18 -0.92 -24.13 -3.91
C PHE A 18 -0.55 -25.14 -5.01
N SER A 19 -0.51 -24.66 -6.26
CA SER A 19 -0.18 -25.50 -7.41
C SER A 19 1.28 -25.99 -7.39
N GLU A 20 1.54 -27.14 -7.99
CA GLU A 20 2.90 -27.67 -8.18
C GLU A 20 3.81 -26.69 -8.95
N ARG A 21 3.25 -25.92 -9.89
CA ARG A 21 3.97 -24.84 -10.60
C ARG A 21 4.41 -23.72 -9.66
N THR A 22 3.55 -23.35 -8.70
CA THR A 22 3.89 -22.37 -7.65
C THR A 22 4.99 -22.92 -6.75
N ALA A 23 4.94 -24.20 -6.38
CA ALA A 23 5.96 -24.89 -5.60
C ALA A 23 7.32 -24.83 -6.28
N ARG A 24 7.40 -25.22 -7.57
CA ARG A 24 8.62 -25.13 -8.37
C ARG A 24 9.19 -23.71 -8.41
N ARG A 25 8.35 -22.68 -8.51
CA ARG A 25 8.78 -21.28 -8.49
C ARG A 25 9.28 -20.83 -7.12
N ILE A 26 8.79 -21.42 -6.03
CA ILE A 26 9.26 -21.13 -4.67
C ILE A 26 10.59 -21.84 -4.42
N ASP A 27 10.73 -23.11 -4.80
CA ASP A 27 11.97 -23.87 -4.62
C ASP A 27 13.14 -23.33 -5.47
N ALA A 28 12.85 -22.77 -6.65
CA ALA A 28 13.85 -22.14 -7.51
C ALA A 28 14.26 -20.71 -7.08
N ASP A 29 13.47 -20.04 -6.23
CA ASP A 29 13.82 -18.71 -5.73
C ASP A 29 14.56 -18.85 -4.38
N PRO A 30 15.82 -18.41 -4.26
CA PRO A 30 16.57 -18.54 -3.02
C PRO A 30 16.03 -17.64 -1.90
N ARG A 31 15.11 -16.71 -2.20
CA ARG A 31 14.52 -15.78 -1.22
C ARG A 31 13.22 -16.34 -0.64
N LEU A 32 13.06 -16.18 0.67
CA LEU A 32 11.83 -16.56 1.36
C LEU A 32 10.63 -15.74 0.85
N PRO A 33 9.40 -16.31 0.82
CA PRO A 33 8.20 -15.56 0.44
C PRO A 33 8.00 -14.26 1.25
N SER A 34 8.40 -14.24 2.52
CA SER A 34 8.39 -13.05 3.38
C SER A 34 9.41 -11.98 2.97
N GLN A 35 10.55 -12.37 2.42
CA GLN A 35 11.61 -11.48 1.91
C GLN A 35 11.33 -11.00 0.47
N ARG A 36 10.34 -11.61 -0.20
CA ARG A 36 9.91 -11.25 -1.55
C ARG A 36 8.81 -10.19 -1.59
N LYS A 37 8.26 -9.79 -0.44
CA LYS A 37 7.17 -8.80 -0.42
C LYS A 37 7.74 -7.44 -0.82
N ALA A 38 7.66 -7.12 -2.11
CA ALA A 38 7.88 -5.76 -2.58
C ALA A 38 6.94 -4.84 -1.80
N THR A 39 7.45 -3.70 -1.33
CA THR A 39 6.63 -2.64 -0.79
C THR A 39 5.56 -2.33 -1.83
N ARG A 40 4.28 -2.57 -1.48
CA ARG A 40 3.18 -2.20 -2.38
C ARG A 40 3.22 -0.68 -2.51
N GLY A 41 3.73 -0.21 -3.65
CA GLY A 41 3.66 1.19 -4.00
C GLY A 41 2.21 1.60 -4.22
N ARG A 42 1.92 2.89 -3.98
CA ARG A 42 0.65 3.49 -4.36
C ARG A 42 0.58 3.47 -5.89
N THR A 43 -0.54 3.02 -6.46
CA THR A 43 -0.74 3.02 -7.92
C THR A 43 -1.12 4.40 -8.45
N VAL A 44 -1.56 5.29 -7.56
CA VAL A 44 -1.94 6.67 -7.85
C VAL A 44 -1.01 7.61 -7.08
N PRO A 45 -0.51 8.70 -7.70
CA PRO A 45 0.21 9.76 -7.00
C PRO A 45 -0.58 10.30 -5.79
N ASP A 46 0.11 10.81 -4.78
CA ASP A 46 -0.59 11.37 -3.62
C ASP A 46 -1.26 12.71 -4.02
N PRO A 47 -2.60 12.81 -3.92
CA PRO A 47 -3.30 14.05 -4.29
C PRO A 47 -2.94 15.25 -3.40
N LEU A 48 -2.33 15.03 -2.23
CA LEU A 48 -1.93 16.09 -1.31
C LEU A 48 -0.44 16.44 -1.39
N GLU A 49 0.35 15.74 -2.20
CA GLU A 49 1.82 15.90 -2.24
C GLU A 49 2.25 17.36 -2.44
N ALA A 50 1.59 18.06 -3.36
CA ALA A 50 1.93 19.45 -3.71
C ALA A 50 1.56 20.47 -2.63
N VAL A 51 0.60 20.14 -1.74
CA VAL A 51 0.03 21.08 -0.75
C VAL A 51 0.36 20.70 0.68
N TRP A 52 0.96 19.53 0.91
CA TRP A 52 1.22 19.01 2.25
C TRP A 52 2.13 19.96 3.05
N GLU A 53 3.35 20.18 2.58
CA GLU A 53 4.35 21.01 3.26
C GLU A 53 3.99 22.50 3.24
N THR A 54 3.36 22.97 2.17
CA THR A 54 3.16 24.40 1.93
C THR A 54 1.87 24.94 2.54
N ALA A 55 0.81 24.13 2.62
CA ALA A 55 -0.51 24.55 3.10
C ALA A 55 -0.94 23.82 4.38
N LEU A 56 -0.75 22.50 4.47
CA LEU A 56 -1.30 21.71 5.58
C LEU A 56 -0.43 21.72 6.82
N VAL A 57 0.89 21.53 6.67
CA VAL A 57 1.84 21.52 7.79
C VAL A 57 1.78 22.83 8.60
N PRO A 58 1.79 24.04 8.00
CA PRO A 58 1.70 25.28 8.78
C PRO A 58 0.41 25.42 9.59
N ILE A 59 -0.72 24.90 9.09
CA ILE A 59 -2.00 24.91 9.82
C ILE A 59 -1.92 23.97 11.02
N LEU A 60 -1.38 22.77 10.82
CA LEU A 60 -1.25 21.75 11.86
C LEU A 60 -0.22 22.11 12.94
N GLU A 61 0.87 22.78 12.58
CA GLU A 61 1.84 23.30 13.54
C GLU A 61 1.24 24.40 14.42
N ARG A 62 0.37 25.24 13.84
CA ARG A 62 -0.32 26.30 14.58
C ARG A 62 -1.42 25.74 15.49
N ASP A 63 -2.17 24.76 14.99
CA ASP A 63 -3.25 24.10 15.73
C ASP A 63 -3.32 22.61 15.36
N PRO A 64 -2.72 21.72 16.17
CA PRO A 64 -2.74 20.29 15.94
C PRO A 64 -4.13 19.64 16.10
N ALA A 65 -5.09 20.34 16.71
CA ALA A 65 -6.43 19.83 16.94
C ALA A 65 -7.37 20.07 15.75
N VAL A 66 -6.91 20.77 14.70
CA VAL A 66 -7.69 21.01 13.49
C VAL A 66 -8.14 19.69 12.88
N GLN A 67 -9.44 19.59 12.62
CA GLN A 67 -10.02 18.39 12.03
C GLN A 67 -9.62 18.25 10.56
N ALA A 68 -9.41 17.02 10.10
CA ALA A 68 -9.10 16.72 8.71
C ALA A 68 -10.15 17.27 7.72
N VAL A 69 -11.43 17.29 8.11
CA VAL A 69 -12.51 17.87 7.29
C VAL A 69 -12.36 19.39 7.10
N THR A 70 -11.82 20.08 8.10
CA THR A 70 -11.55 21.53 8.04
C THR A 70 -10.36 21.81 7.13
N LEU A 71 -9.31 20.98 7.19
CA LEU A 71 -8.17 21.05 6.25
C LEU A 71 -8.62 20.82 4.82
N LEU A 72 -9.44 19.80 4.58
CA LEU A 72 -10.00 19.53 3.27
C LEU A 72 -10.82 20.73 2.77
N ARG A 73 -11.73 21.26 3.60
CA ARG A 73 -12.51 22.45 3.26
C ARG A 73 -11.63 23.65 2.94
N HIS A 74 -10.53 23.84 3.67
CA HIS A 74 -9.59 24.91 3.38
C HIS A 74 -9.00 24.76 1.96
N LEU A 75 -8.53 23.57 1.60
CA LEU A 75 -8.02 23.29 0.26
C LEU A 75 -9.09 23.49 -0.84
N GLN A 76 -10.32 23.03 -0.60
CA GLN A 76 -11.45 23.19 -1.52
C GLN A 76 -11.84 24.66 -1.74
N LEU A 77 -11.68 25.51 -0.71
CA LEU A 77 -11.94 26.95 -0.82
C LEU A 77 -10.80 27.68 -1.53
N SER A 78 -9.56 27.26 -1.32
CA SER A 78 -8.37 27.86 -1.92
C SER A 78 -8.19 27.49 -3.39
N ASP A 79 -8.46 26.24 -3.76
CA ASP A 79 -8.37 25.74 -5.13
C ASP A 79 -9.48 24.70 -5.41
N PRO A 80 -10.69 25.17 -5.78
CA PRO A 80 -11.83 24.28 -6.04
C PRO A 80 -11.63 23.35 -7.23
N GLU A 81 -10.79 23.73 -8.22
CA GLU A 81 -10.54 22.93 -9.41
C GLU A 81 -9.58 21.77 -9.12
N ALA A 82 -8.55 22.00 -8.30
CA ALA A 82 -7.64 20.94 -7.86
C ALA A 82 -8.27 20.01 -6.83
N PHE A 83 -9.16 20.52 -5.97
CA PHE A 83 -9.80 19.75 -4.89
C PHE A 83 -11.33 19.75 -4.99
N PRO A 84 -11.93 19.04 -5.96
CA PRO A 84 -13.38 18.89 -6.03
C PRO A 84 -13.90 17.89 -4.97
N ASP A 85 -15.17 18.03 -4.57
CA ASP A 85 -15.82 17.22 -3.52
C ASP A 85 -15.79 15.70 -3.78
N ASP A 86 -15.69 15.28 -5.04
CA ASP A 86 -15.81 13.88 -5.48
C ASP A 86 -14.46 13.16 -5.71
N ARG A 87 -13.32 13.89 -5.72
CA ARG A 87 -12.02 13.29 -6.10
C ARG A 87 -11.04 13.03 -4.96
N VAL A 88 -11.26 13.59 -3.77
CA VAL A 88 -10.33 13.39 -2.64
C VAL A 88 -10.54 12.05 -1.91
N ARG A 89 -11.64 11.33 -2.20
CA ARG A 89 -11.96 10.00 -1.65
C ARG A 89 -11.61 8.88 -2.63
N ARG A 90 -10.34 8.55 -2.86
CA ARG A 90 -9.97 7.29 -3.55
C ARG A 90 -8.70 6.64 -3.00
#